data_AF-A0A535Q1A6-F1
#
_entry.id   AF-A0A535Q1A6-F1
#
_cell.length_a   1.000
_cell.length_b   1.000
_cell.length_c   1.000
_cell.angle_alpha   90.00
_cell.angle_beta   90.00
_cell.angle_gamma   90.00
#
_symmetry.space_group_name_H-M   'P 1'
#
loop_
_entity.id
_entity.type
_entity.pdbx_description
1 polymer ?
#
loop_
_entity_poly.entity_id
_entity_poly.type
_entity_poly.pdbx_seq_one_letter_code
_entity_poly.pdbx_strand_id
1 'polypeptide(L)'
;MVEHDEPDELLDYLVERIPIASVKRGHLNRGPITEVSIDVDGRSFHARVRNEALELAPAVELAAWVDLLLTKLSDAAAHNHDLRRAVLRSGWALR
;
A
#
# COMPACT_ATOMS: atom_id res chain seq x y z
N MET A 1 3.76 15.95 -13.95
CA MET A 1 2.59 15.11 -14.22
C MET A 1 3.17 13.72 -14.35
N VAL A 2 3.16 12.93 -13.27
CA VAL A 2 3.77 11.59 -13.28
C VAL A 2 2.65 10.66 -13.76
N GLU A 3 2.77 10.18 -14.99
CA GLU A 3 1.91 9.14 -15.55
C GLU A 3 2.23 7.83 -14.82
N HIS A 4 1.61 7.61 -13.66
CA HIS A 4 1.67 6.34 -12.91
C HIS A 4 0.66 5.34 -13.51
N ASP A 5 0.83 5.01 -14.80
CA ASP A 5 -0.08 4.10 -15.52
C ASP A 5 0.34 2.62 -15.42
N GLU A 6 1.42 2.29 -14.70
CA GLU A 6 1.82 0.90 -14.49
C GLU A 6 1.42 0.42 -13.08
N PRO A 7 0.53 -0.60 -12.95
CA PRO A 7 0.11 -1.18 -11.68
C PRO A 7 1.27 -1.63 -10.78
N ASP A 8 2.39 -2.00 -11.39
CA ASP A 8 3.60 -2.46 -10.71
C ASP A 8 4.31 -1.31 -9.96
N GLU A 9 4.31 -0.09 -10.51
CA GLU A 9 4.90 1.09 -9.86
C GLU A 9 4.16 1.45 -8.56
N LEU A 10 2.83 1.30 -8.55
CA LEU A 10 2.03 1.50 -7.35
C LEU A 10 2.44 0.52 -6.24
N LEU A 11 2.62 -0.76 -6.58
CA LEU A 11 3.00 -1.77 -5.59
C LEU A 11 4.40 -1.49 -5.03
N ASP A 12 5.36 -1.14 -5.88
CA ASP A 12 6.70 -0.75 -5.44
C ASP A 12 6.67 0.51 -4.56
N TYR A 13 5.87 1.52 -4.93
CA TYR A 13 5.67 2.73 -4.14
C TYR A 13 5.08 2.42 -2.75
N LEU A 14 4.03 1.61 -2.67
CA LEU A 14 3.40 1.26 -1.39
C LEU A 14 4.38 0.56 -0.45
N VAL A 15 5.25 -0.30 -0.98
CA VAL A 15 6.21 -1.08 -0.20
C VAL A 15 7.38 -0.24 0.27
N GLU A 16 7.84 0.71 -0.54
CA GLU A 16 8.84 1.68 -0.12
C GLU A 16 8.33 2.55 1.05
N ARG A 17 7.03 2.85 1.05
CA ARG A 17 6.42 3.87 1.92
C ARG A 17 5.78 3.31 3.18
N ILE A 18 5.32 2.06 3.18
CA ILE A 18 4.61 1.43 4.31
C ILE A 18 5.46 0.29 4.89
N PRO A 19 6.08 0.47 6.08
CA PRO A 19 6.98 -0.55 6.65
C PRO A 19 6.31 -1.85 7.04
N ILE A 20 5.00 -1.80 7.29
CA ILE A 20 4.18 -2.95 7.70
C ILE A 20 3.60 -3.71 6.49
N ALA A 21 3.92 -3.27 5.26
CA ALA A 21 3.49 -3.94 4.05
C ALA A 21 4.18 -5.31 3.91
N SER A 22 3.37 -6.33 3.72
CA SER A 22 3.80 -7.66 3.28
C SER A 22 3.68 -7.75 1.77
N VAL A 23 4.64 -8.42 1.13
CA VAL A 23 4.71 -8.49 -0.34
C VAL A 23 4.74 -9.93 -0.82
N LYS A 24 4.14 -10.17 -1.98
CA LYS A 24 4.45 -11.34 -2.82
C LYS A 24 5.05 -10.86 -4.12
N ARG A 25 6.02 -11.63 -4.61
CA ARG A 25 6.69 -11.39 -5.88
C ARG A 25 6.32 -12.48 -6.86
N GLY A 26 6.42 -12.17 -8.15
CA GLY A 26 6.28 -13.14 -9.24
C GLY A 26 7.34 -14.25 -9.21
N HIS A 27 7.42 -15.03 -10.29
CA HIS A 27 8.27 -16.23 -10.46
C HIS A 27 9.42 -16.39 -9.44
N LEU A 28 9.34 -17.43 -8.60
CA LEU A 28 10.32 -17.81 -7.58
C LEU A 28 10.73 -16.70 -6.59
N ASN A 29 9.82 -15.80 -6.21
CA ASN A 29 10.10 -14.65 -5.32
C ASN A 29 11.20 -13.71 -5.84
N ARG A 30 11.52 -13.76 -7.14
CA ARG A 30 12.58 -12.95 -7.78
C ARG A 30 12.04 -11.97 -8.83
N GLY A 31 10.74 -12.00 -9.11
CA GLY A 31 10.08 -11.11 -10.06
C GLY A 31 9.61 -9.77 -9.45
N PRO A 32 8.87 -8.97 -10.24
CA PRO A 32 8.20 -7.77 -9.75
C PRO A 32 7.24 -8.10 -8.60
N ILE A 33 6.89 -7.09 -7.81
CA ILE A 33 5.87 -7.24 -6.77
C ILE A 33 4.54 -7.48 -7.47
N THR A 34 3.86 -8.57 -7.11
CA THR A 34 2.57 -8.94 -7.70
C THR A 34 1.43 -8.75 -6.72
N GLU A 35 1.74 -8.63 -5.42
CA GLU A 35 0.75 -8.41 -4.37
C GLU A 35 1.38 -7.65 -3.21
N VAL A 36 0.65 -6.67 -2.70
CA VAL A 36 0.92 -5.97 -1.44
C VAL A 36 -0.25 -6.21 -0.50
N SER A 37 0.05 -6.55 0.75
CA SER A 37 -0.91 -6.77 1.82
C SER A 37 -0.51 -5.91 3.03
N ILE A 38 -1.45 -5.15 3.56
CA ILE A 38 -1.22 -4.24 4.67
C ILE A 38 -2.31 -4.48 5.70
N ASP A 39 -1.92 -4.91 6.89
CA ASP A 39 -2.80 -5.10 8.03
C ASP A 39 -2.60 -3.97 9.04
N VAL A 40 -3.63 -3.15 9.24
CA VAL A 40 -3.59 -2.00 10.15
C VAL A 40 -4.87 -1.94 10.98
N ASP A 41 -4.74 -1.89 12.30
CA ASP A 41 -5.85 -1.82 13.27
C ASP A 41 -6.98 -2.82 13.01
N GLY A 42 -6.63 -4.07 12.71
CA GLY A 42 -7.57 -5.15 12.47
C GLY A 42 -8.27 -5.09 11.11
N ARG A 43 -7.81 -4.22 10.19
CA ARG A 43 -8.31 -4.12 8.83
C ARG A 43 -7.21 -4.47 7.82
N SER A 44 -7.57 -5.34 6.89
CA SER A 44 -6.66 -5.79 5.83
C SER A 44 -6.93 -5.05 4.53
N PHE A 45 -5.86 -4.59 3.91
CA PHE A 45 -5.84 -3.93 2.61
C PHE A 45 -4.93 -4.73 1.68
N HIS A 46 -5.45 -5.12 0.51
CA HIS A 46 -4.68 -5.82 -0.50
C HIS A 46 -4.74 -5.10 -1.84
N ALA A 47 -3.60 -5.05 -2.52
CA ALA A 47 -3.49 -4.60 -3.90
C ALA A 47 -2.71 -5.67 -4.66
N ARG A 48 -3.29 -6.22 -5.73
CA ARG A 48 -2.73 -7.34 -6.47
C ARG A 48 -2.80 -7.08 -7.96
N VAL A 49 -1.71 -7.35 -8.68
CA VAL A 49 -1.70 -7.36 -10.14
C VAL A 49 -2.04 -8.76 -10.64
N ARG A 50 -3.07 -8.85 -11.48
CA ARG A 50 -3.52 -10.10 -12.11
C ARG A 50 -4.02 -9.81 -13.52
N ASN A 51 -3.51 -10.56 -14.50
CA ASN A 51 -3.86 -10.38 -15.92
C ASN A 51 -3.77 -8.91 -16.35
N GLU A 52 -2.69 -8.22 -15.97
CA GLU A 52 -2.45 -6.79 -16.28
C GLU A 52 -3.47 -5.82 -15.66
N ALA A 53 -4.36 -6.31 -14.79
CA ALA A 53 -5.32 -5.51 -14.03
C ALA A 53 -4.95 -5.43 -12.55
N LEU A 54 -5.22 -4.27 -11.94
CA LEU A 54 -5.09 -4.07 -10.50
C LEU A 54 -6.38 -4.48 -9.79
N GLU A 55 -6.30 -5.54 -8.99
CA GLU A 55 -7.36 -5.97 -8.08
C GLU A 55 -7.12 -5.39 -6.68
N LEU A 56 -8.16 -4.79 -6.10
CA LEU A 56 -8.11 -4.17 -4.78
C LEU A 56 -9.04 -4.88 -3.80
N ALA A 57 -8.59 -5.05 -2.56
CA ALA A 57 -9.42 -5.46 -1.44
C ALA A 57 -9.25 -4.44 -0.30
N PRO A 58 -10.32 -3.79 0.20
CA PRO A 58 -11.71 -3.90 -0.27
C PRO A 58 -11.88 -3.46 -1.74
N ALA A 59 -12.86 -4.05 -2.43
CA ALA A 59 -13.14 -3.78 -3.84
C ALA A 59 -13.82 -2.40 -4.01
N VAL A 60 -13.01 -1.36 -4.07
CA VAL A 60 -13.40 0.03 -4.30
C VAL A 60 -12.45 0.65 -5.32
N GLU A 61 -12.80 1.84 -5.83
CA GLU A 61 -11.92 2.61 -6.71
C GLU A 61 -10.55 2.87 -6.06
N LEU A 62 -9.48 2.90 -6.85
CA LEU A 62 -8.11 3.04 -6.34
C LEU A 62 -7.93 4.27 -5.43
N ALA A 63 -8.48 5.42 -5.84
CA ALA A 63 -8.42 6.63 -5.02
C ALA A 63 -9.09 6.44 -3.65
N ALA A 64 -10.27 5.81 -3.63
CA ALA A 64 -10.98 5.51 -2.39
C ALA A 64 -10.25 4.47 -1.53
N TRP A 65 -9.61 3.48 -2.16
CA TRP A 65 -8.80 2.49 -1.46
C TRP A 65 -7.61 3.13 -0.76
N VAL A 66 -6.88 4.02 -1.46
CA VAL A 66 -5.74 4.77 -0.91
C VAL A 66 -6.20 5.68 0.22
N ASP A 67 -7.32 6.41 0.07
CA ASP A 67 -7.84 7.27 1.12
C ASP A 67 -8.21 6.47 2.39
N LEU A 68 -8.88 5.32 2.24
CA LEU A 68 -9.21 4.45 3.37
C LEU A 68 -7.96 3.92 4.10
N LEU A 69 -6.94 3.55 3.33
CA LEU A 69 -5.66 3.10 3.86
C LEU A 69 -4.96 4.24 4.63
N LEU A 70 -4.89 5.43 4.05
CA LEU A 70 -4.27 6.60 4.69
C LEU A 70 -4.99 7.02 5.97
N THR A 71 -6.32 6.98 6.00
CA THR A 71 -7.09 7.20 7.23
C THR A 71 -6.70 6.20 8.31
N LYS A 72 -6.63 4.91 7.97
CA LYS A 72 -6.29 3.87 8.97
C LYS A 72 -4.83 3.93 9.43
N LEU A 73 -3.91 4.24 8.52
CA LEU A 73 -2.50 4.48 8.89
C LEU A 73 -2.36 5.72 9.78
N SER A 74 -3.18 6.76 9.59
CA SER A 74 -3.20 7.94 10.45
C SER A 74 -3.71 7.63 11.85
N ASP A 75 -4.82 6.90 11.95
CA ASP A 75 -5.36 6.39 13.22
C ASP A 75 -4.29 5.58 13.99
N ALA A 76 -3.65 4.62 13.31
CA ALA A 76 -2.64 3.76 13.92
C ALA A 76 -1.36 4.53 14.30
N ALA A 77 -0.93 5.48 13.46
CA ALA A 77 0.23 6.33 13.71
C ALA A 77 0.05 7.26 14.91
N ALA A 78 -1.19 7.62 15.28
CA ALA A 78 -1.46 8.38 16.49
C ALA A 78 -1.01 7.63 17.76
N HIS A 79 -1.00 6.30 17.71
CA HIS A 79 -0.65 5.41 18.83
C HIS A 79 0.68 4.67 18.65
N ASN A 80 1.25 4.67 17.45
CA ASN A 80 2.52 4.00 17.12
C ASN A 80 3.55 4.98 16.55
N HIS A 81 4.55 5.31 17.36
CA HIS A 81 5.58 6.30 17.02
C HIS A 81 6.48 5.88 15.85
N ASP A 82 6.75 4.59 15.69
CA ASP A 82 7.60 4.07 14.62
C ASP A 82 6.86 4.10 13.28
N LEU A 83 5.59 3.72 13.29
CA LEU A 83 4.70 3.84 12.13
C LEU A 83 4.55 5.31 11.72
N ARG A 84 4.30 6.20 12.69
CA ARG A 84 4.23 7.65 12.46
C ARG A 84 5.48 8.19 11.80
N ARG A 85 6.65 7.83 12.32
CA ARG A 85 7.94 8.28 11.76
C ARG A 85 8.16 7.74 10.35
N ALA A 86 7.75 6.51 10.07
CA ALA A 86 7.85 5.96 8.74
C ALA A 86 6.93 6.68 7.75
N VAL A 87 5.66 6.88 8.09
CA VAL A 87 4.68 7.56 7.22
C VAL A 87 5.06 9.03 6.97
N LEU A 88 5.62 9.72 7.97
CA LEU A 88 6.12 11.08 7.77
C LEU A 88 7.36 11.12 6.88
N ARG A 89 8.30 10.19 7.03
CA ARG A 89 9.47 10.06 6.13
C ARG A 89 9.06 9.70 4.71
N SER A 90 7.95 8.98 4.57
CA SER A 90 7.34 8.62 3.30
C SER A 90 6.59 9.81 2.67
N GLY A 91 6.65 11.01 3.25
CA GLY A 91 6.09 12.25 2.70
C GLY A 91 4.56 12.30 2.71
N TRP A 92 3.90 11.39 3.42
CA TRP A 92 2.44 11.40 3.54
C TRP A 92 2.02 12.35 4.66
N ALA A 93 1.04 13.20 4.35
CA ALA A 93 0.39 14.02 5.35
C ALA A 93 -0.56 13.12 6.16
N LEU A 94 -0.17 12.83 7.39
CA LEU A 94 -1.08 12.25 8.39
C LEU A 94 -2.21 13.25 8.64
N ARG A 95 -3.45 12.76 8.57
CA ARG A 95 -4.67 13.57 8.76
C ARG A 95 -5.14 13.54 10.20
#